data_AF-A0A7X6YMV8-F1
#
_entry.id   AF-A0A7X6YMV8-F1
#
_cell.length_a   1.000
_cell.length_b   1.000
_cell.length_c   1.000
_cell.angle_alpha   90.00
_cell.angle_beta   90.00
_cell.angle_gamma   90.00
#
_symmetry.space_group_name_H-M   'P 1'
#
loop_
_entity.id
_entity.type
_entity.pdbx_description
1 polymer ?
#
loop_
_entity_poly.entity_id
_entity_poly.type
_entity_poly.pdbx_seq_one_letter_code
_entity_poly.pdbx_strand_id
1 'polypeptide(L)'
;MSLGKILDTLLLGPLRLLFELLFGQTYALTGAAGWAILLMSFVMNLLLFPLYRRVDKIQEESLKLERKLQPGVKHIKKTFAGQEQLMMLQTYYRQNNYKQSYALRGTLSLALELPFFIAAYQFLSQLKLLQGLSFGVIADLSAPDGLLLLGSWQLNLLPLLMTIFNVLSGVVYSRGSTPQLKIQLYAMSAFFLIFLYNSPSALMLYWTFNNFLSLVKNLLTRKSGSRQLEKKQEAKKFNTATAAESAASGRITLVRHKAKKRKARLPLPLSYWQLFIATAIFLTLLTGLLIPSTLVSASPEEYVDLYHYEHPALYVLSSFLLAAGVFLIWFPVFYKLMSDRVQRAFARIFFIVAGWALTNYMFFGRHLGIISPVLQYDNGISFSLWEIIGNILLLIALALLLYYLPRLITKRAIVLLVVASLALGSMSVINLFKIK
;
A
#
# COMPACT_ATOMS: atom_id res chain seq x y z
N MET A 1 25.73 9.81 6.49
CA MET A 1 24.79 8.87 5.83
C MET A 1 24.87 9.01 4.31
N SER A 2 24.97 7.92 3.54
CA SER A 2 25.06 7.98 2.06
C SER A 2 23.70 8.19 1.40
N LEU A 3 23.67 8.69 0.15
CA LEU A 3 22.43 8.90 -0.61
C LEU A 3 21.60 7.61 -0.76
N GLY A 4 22.26 6.48 -0.99
CA GLY A 4 21.61 5.17 -1.05
C GLY A 4 20.89 4.81 0.25
N LYS A 5 21.54 5.02 1.41
CA LYS A 5 20.91 4.80 2.72
C LYS A 5 19.75 5.78 2.97
N ILE A 6 19.87 7.04 2.53
CA ILE A 6 18.77 8.02 2.63
C ILE A 6 17.55 7.53 1.85
N LEU A 7 17.74 7.12 0.59
CA LEU A 7 16.65 6.64 -0.26
C LEU A 7 16.03 5.33 0.26
N ASP A 8 16.86 4.39 0.72
CA ASP A 8 16.40 3.14 1.32
C ASP A 8 15.58 3.38 2.60
N THR A 9 16.06 4.27 3.48
CA THR A 9 15.34 4.63 4.72
C THR A 9 14.03 5.35 4.42
N LEU A 10 14.04 6.28 3.46
CA LEU A 10 12.89 7.09 3.11
C LEU A 10 11.80 6.30 2.36
N LEU A 11 12.18 5.42 1.43
CA LEU A 11 11.24 4.68 0.59
C LEU A 11 10.90 3.30 1.14
N LEU A 12 11.90 2.53 1.56
CA LEU A 12 11.74 1.12 1.95
C LEU A 12 11.67 0.92 3.47
N GLY A 13 12.23 1.82 4.27
CA GLY A 13 12.14 1.82 5.74
C GLY A 13 10.70 1.69 6.26
N PRO A 14 9.75 2.55 5.84
CA PRO A 14 8.35 2.47 6.26
C PRO A 14 7.70 1.12 5.97
N LEU A 15 8.01 0.53 4.82
CA LEU A 15 7.47 -0.76 4.43
C LEU A 15 8.09 -1.88 5.25
N ARG A 16 9.41 -1.85 5.51
CA ARG A 16 10.07 -2.80 6.41
C ARG A 16 9.47 -2.78 7.80
N LEU A 17 9.24 -1.59 8.37
CA LEU A 17 8.56 -1.47 9.67
C LEU A 17 7.15 -2.06 9.65
N LEU A 18 6.42 -1.89 8.56
CA LEU A 18 5.11 -2.52 8.42
C LEU A 18 5.22 -4.05 8.43
N PHE A 19 6.21 -4.61 7.72
CA PHE A 19 6.47 -6.06 7.75
C PHE A 19 6.89 -6.55 9.14
N GLU A 20 7.80 -5.83 9.80
CA GLU A 20 8.27 -6.16 11.15
C GLU A 20 7.12 -6.14 12.16
N LEU A 21 6.30 -5.09 12.14
CA LEU A 21 5.13 -4.97 13.01
C LEU A 21 4.17 -6.13 12.78
N LEU A 22 3.84 -6.43 11.52
CA LEU A 22 2.89 -7.49 11.22
C LEU A 22 3.45 -8.86 11.57
N PHE A 23 4.72 -9.12 11.27
CA PHE A 23 5.37 -10.37 11.66
C PHE A 23 5.40 -10.53 13.19
N GLY A 24 5.74 -9.49 13.94
CA GLY A 24 5.73 -9.54 15.40
C GLY A 24 4.36 -9.89 15.96
N GLN A 25 3.29 -9.27 15.44
CA GLN A 25 1.92 -9.57 15.86
C GLN A 25 1.47 -10.97 15.45
N THR A 26 1.76 -11.41 14.22
CA THR A 26 1.36 -12.75 13.78
C THR A 26 2.15 -13.83 14.46
N TYR A 27 3.44 -13.61 14.74
CA TYR A 27 4.28 -14.53 15.49
C TYR A 27 3.84 -14.66 16.95
N ALA A 28 3.46 -13.55 17.60
CA ALA A 28 2.88 -13.58 18.94
C ALA A 28 1.56 -14.37 18.99
N LEU A 29 0.77 -14.36 17.91
CA LEU A 29 -0.49 -15.11 17.83
C LEU A 29 -0.31 -16.60 17.48
N THR A 30 0.64 -16.95 16.62
CA THR A 30 0.80 -18.33 16.13
C THR A 30 1.83 -19.14 16.90
N GLY A 31 2.83 -18.50 17.53
CA GLY A 31 3.98 -19.15 18.16
C GLY A 31 4.91 -19.90 17.20
N ALA A 32 4.63 -19.87 15.90
CA ALA A 32 5.34 -20.64 14.88
C ALA A 32 5.65 -19.78 13.65
N ALA A 33 6.92 -19.74 13.25
CA ALA A 33 7.43 -18.81 12.23
C ALA A 33 6.77 -19.01 10.85
N GLY A 34 6.63 -20.25 10.37
CA GLY A 34 6.00 -20.50 9.07
C GLY A 34 4.53 -20.07 9.01
N TRP A 35 3.76 -20.36 10.07
CA TRP A 35 2.38 -19.87 10.19
C TRP A 35 2.30 -18.35 10.34
N ALA A 36 3.24 -17.74 11.07
CA ALA A 36 3.34 -16.29 11.20
C ALA A 36 3.55 -15.62 9.84
N ILE A 37 4.40 -16.20 8.98
CA ILE A 37 4.66 -15.71 7.61
C ILE A 37 3.40 -15.81 6.74
N LEU A 38 2.70 -16.95 6.76
CA LEU A 38 1.46 -17.13 5.99
C LEU A 38 0.35 -16.18 6.45
N LEU A 39 0.17 -16.05 7.76
CA LEU A 39 -0.80 -15.12 8.33
C LEU A 39 -0.44 -13.67 8.04
N MET A 40 0.84 -13.31 8.12
CA MET A 40 1.33 -11.97 7.76
C MET A 40 1.04 -11.67 6.29
N SER A 41 1.31 -12.61 5.38
CA SER A 41 0.96 -12.49 3.96
C SER A 41 -0.54 -12.27 3.75
N PHE A 42 -1.40 -13.03 4.45
CA PHE A 42 -2.84 -12.85 4.37
C PHE A 42 -3.28 -11.46 4.84
N VAL A 43 -2.79 -11.02 6.01
CA VAL A 43 -3.10 -9.70 6.59
C VAL A 43 -2.60 -8.58 5.67
N MET A 44 -1.38 -8.69 5.13
CA MET A 44 -0.85 -7.72 4.16
C MET A 44 -1.72 -7.63 2.91
N ASN A 45 -2.13 -8.76 2.34
CA ASN A 45 -3.05 -8.75 1.20
C ASN A 45 -4.40 -8.12 1.54
N LEU A 46 -4.91 -8.33 2.76
CA LEU A 46 -6.15 -7.71 3.20
C LEU A 46 -6.03 -6.19 3.34
N LEU A 47 -4.92 -5.71 3.91
CA LEU A 47 -4.62 -4.28 4.05
C LEU A 47 -4.47 -3.59 2.69
N LEU A 48 -3.80 -4.24 1.74
CA LEU A 48 -3.56 -3.72 0.39
C LEU A 48 -4.71 -4.01 -0.58
N PHE A 49 -5.71 -4.81 -0.19
CA PHE A 49 -6.85 -5.15 -1.03
C PHE A 49 -7.60 -3.97 -1.67
N PRO A 50 -7.96 -2.88 -0.94
CA PRO A 50 -8.62 -1.73 -1.56
C PRO A 50 -7.73 -1.04 -2.61
N LEU A 51 -6.42 -1.08 -2.40
CA LEU A 51 -5.40 -0.54 -3.29
C LEU A 51 -5.33 -1.35 -4.59
N TYR A 52 -5.13 -2.66 -4.45
CA TYR A 52 -5.10 -3.60 -5.56
C TYR A 52 -6.38 -3.51 -6.40
N ARG A 53 -7.55 -3.49 -5.76
CA ARG A 53 -8.83 -3.33 -6.46
C ARG A 53 -8.92 -2.06 -7.31
N ARG A 54 -8.26 -0.96 -6.93
CA ARG A 54 -8.27 0.26 -7.75
C ARG A 54 -7.30 0.17 -8.91
N VAL A 55 -6.10 -0.37 -8.68
CA VAL A 55 -5.12 -0.62 -9.74
C VAL A 55 -5.69 -1.58 -10.78
N ASP A 56 -6.33 -2.67 -10.33
CA ASP A 56 -7.02 -3.64 -11.19
C ASP A 56 -8.08 -2.96 -12.07
N LYS A 57 -8.88 -2.03 -11.52
CA LYS A 57 -9.88 -1.28 -12.31
C LYS A 57 -9.25 -0.40 -13.40
N ILE A 58 -8.17 0.31 -13.06
CA ILE A 58 -7.44 1.16 -14.02
C ILE A 58 -6.88 0.29 -15.16
N GLN A 59 -6.38 -0.89 -14.84
CA GLN A 59 -5.90 -1.88 -15.80
C GLN A 59 -7.03 -2.39 -16.68
N GLU A 60 -8.15 -2.83 -16.10
CA GLU A 60 -9.30 -3.33 -16.84
C GLU A 60 -9.86 -2.31 -17.84
N GLU A 61 -9.99 -1.05 -17.44
CA GLU A 61 -10.44 0.03 -18.32
C GLU A 61 -9.52 0.20 -19.53
N SER A 62 -8.20 0.10 -19.30
CA SER A 62 -7.18 0.22 -20.33
C SER A 62 -7.24 -0.97 -21.30
N LEU A 63 -7.36 -2.20 -20.78
CA LEU A 63 -7.51 -3.41 -21.59
C LEU A 63 -8.80 -3.43 -22.41
N LYS A 64 -9.92 -2.95 -21.85
CA LYS A 64 -11.19 -2.85 -22.57
C LYS A 64 -11.08 -1.90 -23.76
N LEU A 65 -10.43 -0.75 -23.57
CA LEU A 65 -10.17 0.20 -24.65
C LEU A 65 -9.25 -0.40 -25.70
N GLU A 66 -8.14 -1.03 -25.31
CA GLU A 66 -7.22 -1.70 -26.23
C GLU A 66 -7.94 -2.77 -27.09
N ARG A 67 -8.75 -3.63 -26.46
CA ARG A 67 -9.54 -4.66 -27.17
C ARG A 67 -10.53 -4.06 -28.17
N LYS A 68 -11.13 -2.92 -27.84
CA LYS A 68 -12.03 -2.20 -28.75
C LYS A 68 -11.29 -1.70 -30.00
N LEU A 69 -10.03 -1.28 -29.86
CA LEU A 69 -9.22 -0.71 -30.93
C LEU A 69 -8.47 -1.76 -31.76
N GLN A 70 -8.26 -2.95 -31.22
CA GLN A 70 -7.54 -4.06 -31.87
C GLN A 70 -7.96 -4.32 -33.33
N PRO A 71 -9.25 -4.40 -33.69
CA PRO A 71 -9.65 -4.66 -35.08
C PRO A 71 -9.20 -3.55 -36.05
N GLY A 72 -9.37 -2.29 -35.65
CA GLY A 72 -8.94 -1.14 -36.47
C GLY A 72 -7.42 -1.06 -36.59
N VAL A 73 -6.70 -1.34 -35.50
CA VAL A 73 -5.23 -1.43 -35.51
C VAL A 73 -4.75 -2.52 -36.47
N LYS A 74 -5.39 -3.70 -36.47
CA LYS A 74 -5.06 -4.79 -37.40
C LYS A 74 -5.32 -4.41 -38.85
N HIS A 75 -6.43 -3.72 -39.12
CA HIS A 75 -6.75 -3.24 -40.47
C HIS A 75 -5.70 -2.23 -40.96
N ILE A 76 -5.37 -1.22 -40.16
CA ILE A 76 -4.35 -0.21 -40.53
C ILE A 76 -3.00 -0.86 -40.81
N LYS A 77 -2.56 -1.81 -39.97
CA LYS A 77 -1.30 -2.55 -40.16
C LYS A 77 -1.28 -3.45 -41.39
N LYS A 78 -2.45 -3.85 -41.89
CA LYS A 78 -2.57 -4.66 -43.10
C LYS A 78 -2.61 -3.79 -44.36
N THR A 79 -3.23 -2.62 -44.27
CA THR A 79 -3.46 -1.73 -45.42
C THR A 79 -2.28 -0.80 -45.70
N PHE A 80 -1.62 -0.29 -44.66
CA PHE A 80 -0.54 0.70 -44.77
C PHE A 80 0.79 0.11 -44.28
N ALA A 81 1.89 0.61 -44.84
CA ALA A 81 3.25 0.24 -44.43
C ALA A 81 4.12 1.48 -44.19
N GLY A 82 5.26 1.31 -43.52
CA GLY A 82 6.24 2.38 -43.31
C GLY A 82 5.72 3.56 -42.48
N GLN A 83 6.02 4.78 -42.93
CA GLN A 83 5.67 6.01 -42.22
C GLN A 83 4.15 6.28 -42.22
N GLU A 84 3.45 5.94 -43.31
CA GLU A 84 1.99 6.11 -43.41
C GLU A 84 1.26 5.29 -42.35
N GLN A 85 1.71 4.05 -42.14
CA GLN A 85 1.16 3.18 -41.09
C GLN A 85 1.27 3.82 -39.71
N LEU A 86 2.42 4.44 -39.40
CA LEU A 86 2.65 5.10 -38.11
C LEU A 86 1.73 6.31 -37.94
N MET A 87 1.61 7.15 -38.97
CA MET A 87 0.75 8.32 -38.96
C MET A 87 -0.73 7.95 -38.79
N MET A 88 -1.19 6.92 -39.51
CA MET A 88 -2.56 6.40 -39.41
C MET A 88 -2.83 5.79 -38.03
N LEU A 89 -1.91 5.02 -37.47
CA LEU A 89 -2.04 4.47 -36.12
C LEU A 89 -2.11 5.57 -35.06
N GLN A 90 -1.23 6.57 -35.12
CA GLN A 90 -1.23 7.69 -34.17
C GLN A 90 -2.54 8.48 -34.26
N THR A 91 -3.02 8.76 -35.47
CA THR A 91 -4.29 9.46 -35.70
C THR A 91 -5.46 8.64 -35.15
N TYR A 92 -5.51 7.35 -35.42
CA TYR A 92 -6.54 6.44 -34.91
C TYR A 92 -6.55 6.39 -33.38
N TYR A 93 -5.38 6.30 -32.73
CA TYR A 93 -5.29 6.34 -31.28
C TYR A 93 -5.74 7.68 -30.70
N ARG A 94 -5.36 8.80 -31.33
CA ARG A 94 -5.76 10.15 -30.90
C ARG A 94 -7.27 10.34 -30.98
N GLN A 95 -7.89 9.92 -32.09
CA GLN A 95 -9.35 9.98 -32.28
C GLN A 95 -10.11 9.16 -31.22
N ASN A 96 -9.53 8.06 -30.76
CA ASN A 96 -10.12 7.19 -29.76
C ASN A 96 -9.71 7.52 -28.31
N ASN A 97 -9.05 8.66 -28.07
CA ASN A 97 -8.55 9.07 -26.75
C ASN A 97 -7.62 8.02 -26.09
N TYR A 98 -6.92 7.24 -26.91
CA TYR A 98 -5.94 6.27 -26.44
C TYR A 98 -4.57 6.94 -26.31
N LYS A 99 -4.01 6.93 -25.10
CA LYS A 99 -2.65 7.43 -24.84
C LYS A 99 -1.68 6.26 -24.83
N GLN A 100 -0.49 6.44 -25.40
CA GLN A 100 0.54 5.39 -25.39
C GLN A 100 0.91 4.94 -23.96
N SER A 101 0.84 5.85 -22.99
CA SER A 101 1.00 5.56 -21.56
C SER A 101 0.01 4.53 -21.02
N TYR A 102 -1.10 4.23 -21.71
CA TYR A 102 -2.05 3.21 -21.28
C TYR A 102 -1.50 1.79 -21.43
N ALA A 103 -0.54 1.56 -22.32
CA ALA A 103 0.20 0.31 -22.37
C ALA A 103 0.95 0.05 -21.05
N LEU A 104 1.52 1.11 -20.44
CA LEU A 104 2.18 1.04 -19.14
C LEU A 104 1.19 0.81 -17.98
N ARG A 105 -0.12 1.00 -18.19
CA ARG A 105 -1.09 0.70 -17.14
C ARG A 105 -1.13 -0.79 -16.82
N GLY A 106 -0.83 -1.65 -17.80
CA GLY A 106 -0.74 -3.10 -17.61
C GLY A 106 0.31 -3.53 -16.58
N THR A 107 1.37 -2.74 -16.36
CA THR A 107 2.41 -3.04 -15.36
C THR A 107 2.19 -2.37 -14.01
N LEU A 108 1.13 -1.57 -13.84
CA LEU A 108 0.87 -0.84 -12.58
C LEU A 108 0.74 -1.74 -11.36
N SER A 109 0.19 -2.95 -11.52
CA SER A 109 0.09 -3.92 -10.42
C SER A 109 1.48 -4.32 -9.94
N LEU A 110 2.37 -4.70 -10.87
CA LEU A 110 3.75 -5.06 -10.57
C LEU A 110 4.53 -3.87 -9.98
N ALA A 111 4.33 -2.67 -10.54
CA ALA A 111 4.99 -1.46 -10.05
C ALA A 111 4.57 -1.10 -8.61
N LEU A 112 3.30 -1.35 -8.26
CA LEU A 112 2.82 -1.18 -6.90
C LEU A 112 3.36 -2.27 -5.97
N GLU A 113 3.49 -3.50 -6.45
CA GLU A 113 3.89 -4.67 -5.67
C GLU A 113 5.40 -4.68 -5.39
N LEU A 114 6.22 -4.18 -6.31
CA LEU A 114 7.68 -4.24 -6.24
C LEU A 114 8.28 -3.60 -4.96
N PRO A 115 7.86 -2.41 -4.49
CA PRO A 115 8.37 -1.87 -3.23
C PRO A 115 8.05 -2.74 -2.01
N PHE A 116 6.86 -3.34 -1.96
CA PHE A 116 6.48 -4.27 -0.88
C PHE A 116 7.27 -5.56 -0.97
N PHE A 117 7.53 -6.05 -2.19
CA PHE A 117 8.40 -7.19 -2.41
C PHE A 117 9.83 -6.92 -1.91
N ILE A 118 10.43 -5.78 -2.27
CA ILE A 118 11.78 -5.42 -1.83
C ILE A 118 11.85 -5.30 -0.31
N ALA A 119 10.83 -4.69 0.32
CA ALA A 119 10.77 -4.59 1.77
C ALA A 119 10.63 -5.97 2.45
N ALA A 120 9.79 -6.86 1.90
CA ALA A 120 9.68 -8.25 2.38
C ALA A 120 10.99 -9.02 2.19
N TYR A 121 11.67 -8.83 1.05
CA TYR A 121 12.97 -9.42 0.75
C TYR A 121 14.02 -9.00 1.78
N GLN A 122 14.17 -7.69 2.00
CA GLN A 122 15.13 -7.14 2.98
C GLN A 122 14.81 -7.62 4.40
N PHE A 123 13.53 -7.65 4.78
CA PHE A 123 13.11 -8.08 6.12
C PHE A 123 13.32 -9.60 6.33
N LEU A 124 12.67 -10.44 5.53
CA LEU A 124 12.68 -11.90 5.74
C LEU A 124 14.04 -12.53 5.48
N SER A 125 14.85 -11.98 4.57
CA SER A 125 16.18 -12.53 4.28
C SER A 125 17.23 -12.17 5.34
N GLN A 126 16.99 -11.14 6.15
CA GLN A 126 17.90 -10.69 7.21
C GLN A 126 17.43 -11.10 8.61
N LEU A 127 16.26 -11.72 8.72
CA LEU A 127 15.66 -12.06 10.00
C LEU A 127 16.34 -13.29 10.61
N LYS A 128 17.31 -13.05 11.51
CA LYS A 128 18.07 -14.10 12.21
C LYS A 128 17.20 -15.08 13.00
N LEU A 129 16.03 -14.64 13.48
CA LEU A 129 15.06 -15.48 14.18
C LEU A 129 14.59 -16.69 13.36
N LEU A 130 14.73 -16.67 12.03
CA LEU A 130 14.30 -17.76 11.16
C LEU A 130 15.36 -18.85 10.98
N GLN A 131 16.60 -18.61 11.42
CA GLN A 131 17.71 -19.55 11.23
C GLN A 131 17.46 -20.84 12.00
N GLY A 132 17.50 -21.97 11.28
CA GLY A 132 17.27 -23.29 11.86
C GLY A 132 15.82 -23.60 12.24
N LEU A 133 14.87 -22.70 11.97
CA LEU A 133 13.44 -22.98 12.19
C LEU A 133 12.86 -23.74 11.00
N SER A 134 12.26 -24.90 11.27
CA SER A 134 11.57 -25.71 10.27
C SER A 134 10.09 -25.35 10.14
N PHE A 135 9.51 -25.66 8.99
CA PHE A 135 8.08 -25.53 8.75
C PHE A 135 7.56 -26.61 7.79
N GLY A 136 6.81 -27.57 8.34
CA GLY A 136 6.30 -28.70 7.55
C GLY A 136 7.45 -29.53 6.98
N VAL A 137 7.57 -29.54 5.64
CA VAL A 137 8.65 -30.25 4.92
C VAL A 137 9.91 -29.40 4.78
N ILE A 138 9.82 -28.09 5.04
CA ILE A 138 10.94 -27.16 4.94
C ILE A 138 11.81 -27.32 6.19
N ALA A 139 13.08 -27.67 6.01
CA ALA A 139 14.01 -27.88 7.12
C ALA A 139 14.49 -26.57 7.76
N ASP A 140 14.75 -25.53 6.96
CA ASP A 140 15.23 -24.22 7.44
C ASP A 140 14.58 -23.07 6.66
N LEU A 141 13.88 -22.20 7.38
CA LEU A 141 13.22 -21.01 6.84
C LEU A 141 14.18 -19.94 6.32
N SER A 142 15.44 -19.94 6.77
CA SER A 142 16.47 -18.98 6.35
C SER A 142 17.27 -19.41 5.12
N ALA A 143 17.21 -20.70 4.75
CA ALA A 143 17.92 -21.27 3.61
C ALA A 143 16.98 -21.57 2.42
N PRO A 144 17.50 -21.81 1.20
CA PRO A 144 16.71 -22.33 0.09
C PRO A 144 16.02 -23.65 0.46
N ASP A 145 14.82 -23.91 -0.09
CA ASP A 145 13.95 -24.98 0.41
C ASP A 145 14.44 -26.41 0.10
N GLY A 146 15.12 -26.63 -1.02
CA GLY A 146 15.75 -27.91 -1.38
C GLY A 146 14.81 -29.13 -1.39
N LEU A 147 13.49 -28.94 -1.55
CA LEU A 147 12.48 -29.97 -1.30
C LEU A 147 12.42 -31.10 -2.35
N LEU A 148 12.93 -30.88 -3.57
CA LEU A 148 12.90 -31.87 -4.64
C LEU A 148 14.27 -32.54 -4.79
N LEU A 149 14.33 -33.84 -4.52
CA LEU A 149 15.52 -34.67 -4.76
C LEU A 149 15.42 -35.37 -6.12
N LEU A 150 16.25 -34.98 -7.08
CA LEU A 150 16.39 -35.64 -8.39
C LEU A 150 17.81 -36.20 -8.50
N GLY A 151 17.99 -37.44 -8.04
CA GLY A 151 19.31 -38.06 -7.92
C GLY A 151 20.19 -37.29 -6.92
N SER A 152 21.33 -36.79 -7.38
CA SER A 152 22.24 -35.96 -6.56
C SER A 152 21.89 -34.47 -6.53
N TRP A 153 20.84 -34.05 -7.24
CA TRP A 153 20.46 -32.63 -7.34
C TRP A 153 19.33 -32.30 -6.38
N GLN A 154 19.54 -31.28 -5.54
CA GLN A 154 18.48 -30.65 -4.74
C GLN A 154 17.89 -29.47 -5.51
N LEU A 155 16.60 -29.54 -5.81
CA LEU A 155 15.85 -28.46 -6.48
C LEU A 155 14.87 -27.80 -5.51
N ASN A 156 14.66 -26.50 -5.74
CA ASN A 156 13.78 -25.66 -4.92
C ASN A 156 12.35 -25.71 -5.46
N LEU A 157 11.41 -26.23 -4.68
CA LEU A 157 10.01 -26.40 -5.07
C LEU A 157 9.23 -25.09 -4.99
N LEU A 158 9.48 -24.26 -3.98
CA LEU A 158 8.70 -23.03 -3.77
C LEU A 158 8.83 -22.04 -4.94
N PRO A 159 10.03 -21.76 -5.49
CA PRO A 159 10.19 -20.94 -6.69
C PRO A 159 9.45 -21.49 -7.92
N LEU A 160 9.33 -22.81 -8.05
CA LEU A 160 8.56 -23.43 -9.13
C LEU A 160 7.06 -23.23 -8.92
N LEU A 161 6.57 -23.46 -7.70
CA LEU A 161 5.16 -23.27 -7.35
C LEU A 161 4.70 -21.81 -7.52
N MET A 162 5.49 -20.84 -7.05
CA MET A 162 5.17 -19.41 -7.28
C MET A 162 5.09 -19.09 -8.78
N THR A 163 5.96 -19.70 -9.59
CA THR A 163 6.02 -19.46 -11.04
C THR A 163 4.79 -20.05 -11.72
N ILE A 164 4.37 -21.25 -11.33
CA ILE A 164 3.13 -21.87 -11.78
C ILE A 164 1.93 -20.96 -11.44
N PHE A 165 1.81 -20.48 -10.21
CA PHE A 165 0.73 -19.57 -9.82
C PHE A 165 0.75 -18.27 -10.63
N ASN A 166 1.92 -17.68 -10.86
CA ASN A 166 2.08 -16.48 -11.68
C ASN A 166 1.67 -16.70 -13.13
N VAL A 167 2.11 -17.81 -13.75
CA VAL A 167 1.72 -18.16 -15.11
C VAL A 167 0.22 -18.39 -15.20
N LEU A 168 -0.38 -19.16 -14.29
CA LEU A 168 -1.83 -19.39 -14.25
C LEU A 168 -2.62 -18.08 -14.08
N SER A 169 -2.17 -17.19 -13.18
CA SER A 169 -2.74 -15.86 -13.01
C SER A 169 -2.65 -15.04 -14.30
N GLY A 170 -1.47 -15.05 -14.93
CA GLY A 170 -1.22 -14.38 -16.21
C GLY A 170 -2.13 -14.90 -17.33
N VAL A 171 -2.37 -16.22 -17.40
CA VAL A 171 -3.30 -16.83 -18.37
C VAL A 171 -4.72 -16.34 -18.12
N VAL A 172 -5.18 -16.28 -16.86
CA VAL A 172 -6.53 -15.81 -16.51
C VAL A 172 -6.70 -14.32 -16.86
N TYR A 173 -5.70 -13.51 -16.55
CA TYR A 173 -5.71 -12.05 -16.77
C TYR A 173 -5.62 -11.67 -18.26
N SER A 174 -4.72 -12.31 -19.01
CA SER A 174 -4.42 -11.98 -20.43
C SER A 174 -5.36 -12.62 -21.45
N ARG A 175 -6.48 -13.23 -21.04
CA ARG A 175 -7.44 -13.83 -21.99
C ARG A 175 -8.02 -12.77 -22.92
N GLY A 176 -7.77 -12.91 -24.22
CA GLY A 176 -8.23 -11.96 -25.24
C GLY A 176 -7.42 -10.66 -25.31
N SER A 177 -6.23 -10.60 -24.70
CA SER A 177 -5.27 -9.52 -24.91
C SER A 177 -4.32 -9.80 -26.06
N THR A 178 -3.46 -8.82 -26.36
CA THR A 178 -2.41 -8.92 -27.37
C THR A 178 -1.34 -9.96 -27.05
N PRO A 179 -0.66 -10.52 -28.07
CA PRO A 179 0.49 -11.41 -27.86
C PRO A 179 1.61 -10.73 -27.07
N GLN A 180 1.84 -9.43 -27.29
CA GLN A 180 2.88 -8.67 -26.58
C GLN A 180 2.67 -8.73 -25.05
N LEU A 181 1.44 -8.51 -24.58
CA LEU A 181 1.13 -8.57 -23.15
C LEU A 181 1.36 -9.97 -22.57
N LYS A 182 1.03 -11.03 -23.32
CA LYS A 182 1.24 -12.42 -22.87
C LYS A 182 2.72 -12.75 -22.72
N ILE A 183 3.51 -12.39 -23.73
CA ILE A 183 4.97 -12.59 -23.71
C ILE A 183 5.56 -11.84 -22.52
N GLN A 184 5.16 -10.59 -22.30
CA GLN A 184 5.63 -9.80 -21.17
C GLN A 184 5.34 -10.48 -19.82
N LEU A 185 4.13 -11.02 -19.62
CA LEU A 185 3.76 -11.70 -18.38
C LEU A 185 4.57 -12.98 -18.16
N TYR A 186 4.76 -13.80 -19.20
CA TYR A 186 5.53 -15.04 -19.08
C TYR A 186 7.03 -14.78 -18.91
N ALA A 187 7.57 -13.78 -19.62
CA ALA A 187 8.95 -13.34 -19.46
C ALA A 187 9.20 -12.83 -18.03
N MET A 188 8.24 -12.09 -17.45
CA MET A 188 8.34 -11.64 -16.06
C MET A 188 8.30 -12.81 -15.07
N SER A 189 7.43 -13.80 -15.27
CA SER A 189 7.40 -15.01 -14.45
C SER A 189 8.73 -15.78 -14.51
N ALA A 190 9.31 -15.91 -15.71
CA ALA A 190 10.61 -16.56 -15.90
C ALA A 190 11.75 -15.76 -15.25
N PHE A 191 11.72 -14.43 -15.36
CA PHE A 191 12.67 -13.56 -14.68
C PHE A 191 12.65 -13.77 -13.16
N PHE A 192 11.47 -13.75 -12.54
CA PHE A 192 11.35 -13.97 -11.11
C PHE A 192 11.75 -15.39 -10.69
N LEU A 193 11.49 -16.41 -11.52
CA LEU A 193 11.98 -17.76 -11.25
C LEU A 193 13.50 -17.78 -11.12
N ILE A 194 14.22 -17.23 -12.10
CA ILE A 194 15.69 -17.22 -12.11
C ILE A 194 16.23 -16.36 -10.97
N PHE A 195 15.65 -15.16 -10.79
CA PHE A 195 16.10 -14.20 -9.77
C PHE A 195 15.89 -14.71 -8.35
N LEU A 196 14.80 -15.43 -8.09
CA LEU A 196 14.43 -15.87 -6.74
C LEU A 196 14.74 -17.35 -6.46
N TYR A 197 15.32 -18.08 -7.41
CA TYR A 197 15.53 -19.52 -7.27
C TYR A 197 16.31 -19.91 -6.01
N ASN A 198 17.33 -19.12 -5.65
CA ASN A 198 18.19 -19.36 -4.47
C ASN A 198 17.82 -18.48 -3.27
N SER A 199 16.62 -17.91 -3.24
CA SER A 199 16.19 -17.08 -2.11
C SER A 199 15.81 -17.93 -0.89
N PRO A 200 15.89 -17.37 0.33
CA PRO A 200 15.42 -18.02 1.56
C PRO A 200 13.99 -18.53 1.44
N SER A 201 13.73 -19.73 1.96
CA SER A 201 12.44 -20.39 1.88
C SER A 201 11.33 -19.61 2.60
N ALA A 202 11.63 -18.83 3.65
CA ALA A 202 10.69 -17.90 4.28
C ALA A 202 10.14 -16.85 3.30
N LEU A 203 11.02 -16.23 2.51
CA LEU A 203 10.61 -15.28 1.48
C LEU A 203 9.80 -16.00 0.39
N MET A 204 10.24 -17.19 -0.02
CA MET A 204 9.53 -17.97 -1.04
C MET A 204 8.17 -18.45 -0.56
N LEU A 205 8.02 -18.77 0.72
CA LEU A 205 6.74 -19.14 1.35
C LEU A 205 5.77 -17.94 1.31
N TYR A 206 6.23 -16.77 1.76
CA TYR A 206 5.48 -15.51 1.69
C TYR A 206 5.03 -15.21 0.26
N TRP A 207 5.95 -15.28 -0.69
CA TRP A 207 5.69 -14.91 -2.08
C TRP A 207 4.82 -15.91 -2.82
N THR A 208 5.03 -17.22 -2.60
CA THR A 208 4.20 -18.28 -3.16
C THR A 208 2.76 -18.14 -2.68
N PHE A 209 2.55 -17.87 -1.39
CA PHE A 209 1.22 -17.67 -0.84
C PHE A 209 0.54 -16.40 -1.38
N ASN A 210 1.28 -15.29 -1.55
CA ASN A 210 0.77 -14.10 -2.25
C ASN A 210 0.31 -14.42 -3.68
N ASN A 211 1.10 -15.15 -4.45
CA ASN A 211 0.76 -15.53 -5.83
C ASN A 211 -0.46 -16.46 -5.88
N PHE A 212 -0.59 -17.37 -4.91
CA PHE A 212 -1.77 -18.18 -4.72
C PHE A 212 -3.03 -17.33 -4.45
N LEU A 213 -2.96 -16.39 -3.50
CA LEU A 213 -4.07 -15.46 -3.20
C LEU A 213 -4.43 -14.60 -4.42
N SER A 214 -3.44 -14.16 -5.19
CA SER A 214 -3.62 -13.42 -6.44
C SER A 214 -4.34 -14.25 -7.50
N LEU A 215 -3.97 -15.54 -7.66
CA LEU A 215 -4.66 -16.48 -8.55
C LEU A 215 -6.12 -16.68 -8.13
N VAL A 216 -6.37 -16.92 -6.84
CA VAL A 216 -7.73 -17.04 -6.29
C VAL A 216 -8.54 -15.78 -6.59
N LYS A 217 -7.97 -14.58 -6.35
CA LYS A 217 -8.60 -13.29 -6.67
C LYS A 217 -8.96 -13.19 -8.15
N ASN A 218 -8.04 -13.55 -9.04
CA ASN A 218 -8.24 -13.47 -10.49
C ASN A 218 -9.34 -14.42 -10.99
N LEU A 219 -9.38 -15.64 -10.46
CA LEU A 219 -10.43 -16.61 -10.76
C LEU A 219 -11.82 -16.13 -10.29
N LEU A 220 -11.92 -15.61 -9.07
CA LEU A 220 -13.17 -15.10 -8.50
C LEU A 220 -13.69 -13.87 -9.26
N THR A 221 -12.80 -12.94 -9.59
CA THR A 221 -13.15 -11.70 -10.31
C THR A 221 -13.69 -12.02 -11.71
N ARG A 222 -13.09 -12.99 -12.40
CA ARG A 222 -13.55 -13.43 -13.72
C ARG A 222 -14.95 -14.06 -13.67
N LYS A 223 -15.22 -14.95 -12.71
CA LYS A 223 -16.54 -15.59 -12.54
C LYS A 223 -17.64 -14.55 -12.25
N SER A 224 -17.31 -13.48 -11.53
CA SER A 224 -18.22 -12.35 -11.29
C SER A 224 -18.48 -11.55 -12.58
N GLY A 225 -17.44 -11.31 -13.38
CA GLY A 225 -17.55 -10.58 -14.65
C GLY A 225 -18.42 -11.29 -15.70
N SER A 226 -18.29 -12.62 -15.85
CA SER A 226 -19.13 -13.40 -16.78
C SER A 226 -20.61 -13.36 -16.39
N ARG A 227 -20.93 -13.58 -15.12
CA ARG A 227 -22.30 -13.50 -14.59
C ARG A 227 -22.93 -12.12 -14.77
N GLN A 228 -22.14 -11.04 -14.68
CA GLN A 228 -22.65 -9.68 -14.92
C GLN A 228 -22.92 -9.41 -16.40
N LEU A 229 -22.15 -9.99 -17.31
CA LEU A 229 -22.38 -9.89 -18.75
C LEU A 229 -23.64 -10.66 -19.15
N GLU A 230 -23.83 -11.86 -18.62
CA GLU A 230 -25.05 -12.67 -18.81
C GLU A 230 -26.29 -11.88 -18.37
N LYS A 231 -26.31 -11.36 -17.13
CA LYS A 231 -27.43 -10.54 -16.63
C LYS A 231 -27.70 -9.29 -17.48
N LYS A 232 -26.66 -8.63 -18.01
CA LYS A 232 -26.83 -7.46 -18.89
C LYS A 232 -27.40 -7.86 -20.25
N GLN A 233 -27.01 -9.01 -20.79
CA GLN A 233 -27.54 -9.52 -22.05
C GLN A 233 -28.98 -10.00 -21.90
N GLU A 234 -29.32 -10.67 -20.81
CA GLU A 234 -30.70 -11.05 -20.45
C GLU A 234 -31.60 -9.82 -20.29
N ALA A 235 -31.15 -8.81 -19.53
CA ALA A 235 -31.89 -7.56 -19.38
C ALA A 235 -32.06 -6.82 -20.72
N LYS A 236 -31.06 -6.87 -21.61
CA LYS A 236 -31.14 -6.26 -22.94
C LYS A 236 -32.15 -7.01 -23.81
N LYS A 237 -32.12 -8.35 -23.83
CA LYS A 237 -33.08 -9.20 -24.55
C LYS A 237 -34.51 -8.97 -24.06
N PHE A 238 -34.71 -8.93 -22.74
CA PHE A 238 -36.02 -8.65 -22.11
C PHE A 238 -36.57 -7.28 -22.52
N ASN A 239 -35.73 -6.23 -22.49
CA ASN A 239 -36.14 -4.88 -22.90
C ASN A 239 -36.45 -4.78 -24.41
N THR A 240 -35.70 -5.48 -25.27
CA THR A 240 -36.04 -5.54 -26.72
C THR A 240 -37.33 -6.32 -27.00
N ALA A 241 -37.59 -7.42 -26.28
CA ALA A 241 -38.82 -8.20 -26.43
C ALA A 241 -40.05 -7.39 -26.00
N THR A 242 -40.00 -6.73 -24.83
CA THR A 242 -41.07 -5.86 -24.34
C THR A 242 -41.29 -4.61 -25.22
N ALA A 243 -40.22 -4.05 -25.80
CA ALA A 243 -40.36 -2.94 -26.76
C ALA A 243 -41.03 -3.40 -28.07
N ALA A 244 -40.74 -4.61 -28.56
CA ALA A 244 -41.37 -5.17 -29.74
C ALA A 244 -42.85 -5.51 -29.52
N GLU A 245 -43.21 -6.07 -28.35
CA GLU A 245 -44.60 -6.34 -27.95
C GLU A 245 -45.43 -5.05 -27.80
N SER A 246 -44.86 -4.02 -27.17
CA SER A 246 -45.50 -2.71 -27.03
C SER A 246 -45.75 -2.03 -28.38
N ALA A 247 -44.82 -2.17 -29.34
CA ALA A 247 -44.98 -1.65 -30.69
C ALA A 247 -46.05 -2.43 -31.49
N ALA A 248 -46.14 -3.75 -31.32
CA ALA A 248 -47.15 -4.58 -31.98
C ALA A 248 -48.57 -4.40 -31.42
N SER A 249 -48.71 -4.09 -30.12
CA SER A 249 -50.00 -3.90 -29.45
C SER A 249 -50.61 -2.49 -29.64
N GLY A 250 -49.94 -1.56 -30.32
CA GLY A 250 -50.38 -0.16 -30.44
C GLY A 250 -50.45 0.62 -29.12
N ARG A 251 -50.07 0.00 -28.00
CA ARG A 251 -50.01 0.63 -26.67
C ARG A 251 -48.60 1.15 -26.46
N ILE A 252 -48.44 2.47 -26.57
CA ILE A 252 -47.22 3.16 -26.15
C ILE A 252 -47.10 3.01 -24.62
N THR A 253 -46.50 1.93 -24.15
CA THR A 253 -46.13 1.81 -22.73
C THR A 253 -44.87 2.64 -22.51
N LEU A 254 -45.06 3.87 -22.04
CA LEU A 254 -44.01 4.72 -21.48
C LEU A 254 -43.40 4.01 -20.27
N VAL A 255 -42.33 3.23 -20.48
CA VAL A 255 -41.48 2.72 -19.41
C VAL A 255 -40.78 3.90 -18.77
N ARG A 256 -41.42 4.46 -17.74
CA ARG A 256 -40.89 5.54 -16.91
C ARG A 256 -39.70 4.98 -16.12
N HIS A 257 -38.50 5.10 -16.67
CA HIS A 257 -37.28 4.95 -15.88
C HIS A 257 -37.30 6.03 -14.79
N LYS A 258 -37.61 5.65 -13.54
CA LYS A 258 -37.34 6.47 -12.36
C LYS A 258 -35.82 6.66 -12.28
N ALA A 259 -35.31 7.68 -12.98
CA ALA A 259 -33.97 8.19 -12.79
C ALA A 259 -33.89 8.64 -11.33
N LYS A 260 -33.25 7.82 -10.49
CA LYS A 260 -32.95 8.15 -9.10
C LYS A 260 -32.03 9.37 -9.15
N LYS A 261 -32.62 10.58 -9.06
CA LYS A 261 -31.88 11.85 -8.93
C LYS A 261 -30.92 11.67 -7.76
N ARG A 262 -29.66 11.38 -8.04
CA ARG A 262 -28.58 11.48 -7.05
C ARG A 262 -28.62 12.94 -6.62
N LYS A 263 -29.06 13.22 -5.39
CA LYS A 263 -28.93 14.55 -4.77
C LYS A 263 -27.54 15.07 -5.12
N ALA A 264 -27.46 16.15 -5.87
CA ALA A 264 -26.22 16.84 -6.15
C ALA A 264 -25.62 17.17 -4.79
N ARG A 265 -24.53 16.48 -4.44
CA ARG A 265 -23.81 16.78 -3.20
C ARG A 265 -23.23 18.17 -3.41
N LEU A 266 -23.57 19.12 -2.53
CA LEU A 266 -22.94 20.43 -2.54
C LEU A 266 -21.42 20.24 -2.66
N PRO A 267 -20.74 20.98 -3.56
CA PRO A 267 -19.29 20.98 -3.58
C PRO A 267 -18.82 21.42 -2.20
N LEU A 268 -18.14 20.53 -1.48
CA LEU A 268 -17.59 20.84 -0.17
C LEU A 268 -16.52 21.93 -0.33
N PRO A 269 -16.46 22.95 0.54
CA PRO A 269 -15.57 24.11 0.38
C PRO A 269 -14.07 23.82 0.62
N LEU A 270 -13.67 22.55 0.79
CA LEU A 270 -12.29 22.15 1.11
C LEU A 270 -11.68 21.16 0.13
N SER A 271 -10.39 21.37 -0.10
CA SER A 271 -9.49 20.32 -0.53
C SER A 271 -9.04 19.49 0.69
N TYR A 272 -9.72 18.37 0.97
CA TYR A 272 -9.31 17.42 2.02
C TYR A 272 -7.86 16.94 1.87
N TRP A 273 -7.35 17.00 0.65
CA TRP A 273 -5.94 16.80 0.34
C TRP A 273 -5.02 17.78 1.10
N GLN A 274 -5.36 19.07 1.16
CA GLN A 274 -4.56 20.08 1.88
C GLN A 274 -4.54 19.82 3.38
N LEU A 275 -5.70 19.51 3.98
CA LEU A 275 -5.79 19.15 5.41
C LEU A 275 -4.93 17.92 5.71
N PHE A 276 -5.04 16.89 4.88
CA PHE A 276 -4.25 15.67 5.01
C PHE A 276 -2.74 15.96 4.93
N ILE A 277 -2.29 16.73 3.93
CA ILE A 277 -0.86 17.07 3.78
C ILE A 277 -0.35 17.92 4.95
N ALA A 278 -1.10 18.93 5.40
CA ALA A 278 -0.71 19.73 6.56
C ALA A 278 -0.59 18.85 7.83
N THR A 279 -1.51 17.91 8.01
CA THR A 279 -1.48 16.96 9.13
C THR A 279 -0.30 15.98 9.01
N ALA A 280 0.00 15.53 7.79
CA ALA A 280 1.12 14.63 7.53
C ALA A 280 2.47 15.30 7.83
N ILE A 281 2.66 16.56 7.41
CA ILE A 281 3.85 17.36 7.75
C ILE A 281 3.97 17.50 9.27
N PHE A 282 2.87 17.87 9.94
CA PHE A 282 2.85 17.99 11.38
C PHE A 282 3.29 16.69 12.08
N LEU A 283 2.73 15.54 11.67
CA LEU A 283 3.09 14.23 12.21
C LEU A 283 4.55 13.87 11.92
N THR A 284 5.05 14.14 10.71
CA THR A 284 6.47 13.94 10.37
C THR A 284 7.38 14.71 11.30
N LEU A 285 7.07 15.99 11.58
CA LEU A 285 7.89 16.81 12.47
C LEU A 285 7.77 16.35 13.92
N LEU A 286 6.57 16.02 14.38
CA LEU A 286 6.35 15.56 15.76
C LEU A 286 7.08 14.23 16.04
N THR A 287 6.83 13.20 15.22
CA THR A 287 7.36 11.85 15.48
C THR A 287 8.76 11.65 14.92
N GLY A 288 9.14 12.39 13.88
CA GLY A 288 10.42 12.22 13.20
C GLY A 288 11.51 13.17 13.66
N LEU A 289 11.16 14.36 14.18
CA LEU A 289 12.15 15.33 14.66
C LEU A 289 11.98 15.64 16.15
N LEU A 290 10.81 16.11 16.57
CA LEU A 290 10.66 16.63 17.93
C LEU A 290 10.88 15.56 18.97
N ILE A 291 10.15 14.44 18.89
CA ILE A 291 10.27 13.33 19.86
C ILE A 291 11.70 12.77 19.88
N PRO A 292 12.31 12.36 18.73
CA PRO A 292 13.69 11.85 18.73
C PRO A 292 14.72 12.88 19.19
N SER A 293 14.59 14.15 18.78
CA SER A 293 15.54 15.20 19.20
C SER A 293 15.44 15.47 20.70
N THR A 294 14.23 15.50 21.28
CA THR A 294 14.08 15.64 22.74
C THR A 294 14.69 14.45 23.47
N LEU A 295 14.45 13.24 22.98
CA LEU A 295 14.97 12.01 23.57
C LEU A 295 16.50 12.00 23.59
N VAL A 296 17.13 12.18 22.43
CA VAL A 296 18.60 12.16 22.32
C VAL A 296 19.23 13.34 23.05
N SER A 297 18.58 14.52 23.07
CA SER A 297 19.11 15.68 23.80
C SER A 297 19.02 15.55 25.33
N ALA A 298 18.18 14.64 25.85
CA ALA A 298 18.02 14.43 27.29
C ALA A 298 19.19 13.63 27.88
N SER A 299 19.73 12.67 27.13
CA SER A 299 20.88 11.85 27.53
C SER A 299 21.84 11.56 26.35
N PRO A 300 22.53 12.56 25.76
CA PRO A 300 23.35 12.35 24.56
C PRO A 300 24.39 11.22 24.71
N GLU A 301 24.99 11.11 25.90
CA GLU A 301 26.00 10.11 26.25
C GLU A 301 25.51 8.67 26.08
N GLU A 302 24.23 8.41 26.30
CA GLU A 302 23.64 7.08 26.13
C GLU A 302 23.51 6.67 24.66
N TYR A 303 23.48 7.64 23.75
CA TYR A 303 23.31 7.42 22.31
C TYR A 303 24.62 7.50 21.53
N VAL A 304 25.78 7.48 22.20
CA VAL A 304 27.09 7.38 21.55
C VAL A 304 27.50 5.92 21.45
N ASP A 305 27.67 5.41 20.23
CA ASP A 305 28.26 4.08 20.02
C ASP A 305 29.77 4.14 20.24
N LEU A 306 30.25 3.44 21.26
CA LEU A 306 31.68 3.40 21.64
C LEU A 306 32.56 2.72 20.57
N TYR A 307 31.97 1.90 19.69
CA TYR A 307 32.69 1.17 18.64
C TYR A 307 32.66 1.89 17.29
N HIS A 308 31.67 2.75 17.07
CA HIS A 308 31.54 3.56 15.86
C HIS A 308 31.21 5.00 16.25
N TYR A 309 32.21 5.88 16.17
CA TYR A 309 32.07 7.32 16.43
C TYR A 309 31.18 8.00 15.36
N GLU A 310 29.88 7.79 15.47
CA GLU A 310 28.85 8.48 14.71
C GLU A 310 28.13 9.49 15.60
N HIS A 311 27.89 10.69 15.06
CA HIS A 311 27.23 11.76 15.79
C HIS A 311 25.77 11.37 16.14
N PRO A 312 25.31 11.46 17.41
CA PRO A 312 23.97 10.98 17.83
C PRO A 312 22.80 11.61 17.07
N ALA A 313 22.97 12.81 16.52
CA ALA A 313 21.98 13.43 15.62
C ALA A 313 21.62 12.58 14.38
N LEU A 314 22.41 11.57 14.01
CA LEU A 314 22.07 10.63 12.93
C LEU A 314 20.86 9.75 13.27
N TYR A 315 20.61 9.47 14.56
CA TYR A 315 19.37 8.82 14.99
C TYR A 315 18.16 9.70 14.68
N VAL A 316 18.25 11.00 15.00
CA VAL A 316 17.19 11.98 14.70
C VAL A 316 16.95 12.09 13.18
N LEU A 317 18.02 12.13 12.38
CA LEU A 317 17.89 12.16 10.91
C LEU A 317 17.22 10.88 10.38
N SER A 318 17.60 9.71 10.90
CA SER A 318 17.03 8.43 10.49
C SER A 318 15.54 8.34 10.85
N SER A 319 15.17 8.75 12.07
CA SER A 319 13.77 8.86 12.50
C SER A 319 12.97 9.83 11.65
N PHE A 320 13.56 10.97 11.27
CA PHE A 320 12.91 11.94 10.39
C PHE A 320 12.66 11.37 8.99
N LEU A 321 13.66 10.74 8.38
CA LEU A 321 13.52 10.13 7.05
C LEU A 321 12.49 9.01 7.05
N LEU A 322 12.48 8.20 8.08
CA LEU A 322 11.49 7.15 8.27
C LEU A 322 10.06 7.73 8.42
N ALA A 323 9.88 8.73 9.27
CA ALA A 323 8.60 9.40 9.46
C ALA A 323 8.14 10.13 8.19
N ALA A 324 9.06 10.77 7.46
CA ALA A 324 8.79 11.40 6.17
C ALA A 324 8.36 10.34 5.14
N GLY A 325 8.99 9.17 5.13
CA GLY A 325 8.60 8.06 4.29
C GLY A 325 7.18 7.56 4.57
N VAL A 326 6.82 7.40 5.85
CA VAL A 326 5.48 7.00 6.27
C VAL A 326 4.44 8.06 5.87
N PHE A 327 4.64 9.30 6.32
CA PHE A 327 3.62 10.35 6.28
C PHE A 327 3.58 11.15 4.97
N LEU A 328 4.72 11.37 4.31
CA LEU A 328 4.82 12.22 3.12
C LEU A 328 4.94 11.42 1.80
N ILE A 329 5.19 10.11 1.87
CA ILE A 329 5.30 9.25 0.67
C ILE A 329 4.18 8.20 0.65
N TRP A 330 4.18 7.26 1.60
CA TRP A 330 3.27 6.11 1.54
C TRP A 330 1.81 6.48 1.82
N PHE A 331 1.53 7.23 2.89
CA PHE A 331 0.16 7.63 3.16
C PHE A 331 -0.47 8.52 2.06
N PRO A 332 0.24 9.46 1.42
CA PRO A 332 -0.27 10.18 0.26
C PRO A 332 -0.54 9.30 -0.97
N VAL A 333 0.30 8.29 -1.22
CA VAL A 333 0.06 7.28 -2.27
C VAL A 333 -1.24 6.52 -1.98
N PHE A 334 -1.39 6.00 -0.76
CA PHE A 334 -2.62 5.32 -0.36
C PHE A 334 -3.83 6.25 -0.42
N TYR A 335 -3.71 7.49 0.06
CA TYR A 335 -4.77 8.49 0.05
C TYR A 335 -5.29 8.73 -1.38
N LYS A 336 -4.40 8.98 -2.35
CA LYS A 336 -4.82 9.22 -3.75
C LYS A 336 -5.50 8.01 -4.38
N LEU A 337 -5.15 6.80 -3.93
CA LEU A 337 -5.75 5.56 -4.42
C LEU A 337 -7.04 5.19 -3.67
N MET A 338 -7.40 5.86 -2.57
CA MET A 338 -8.70 5.66 -1.90
C MET A 338 -9.85 6.38 -2.61
N SER A 339 -11.08 5.85 -2.49
CA SER A 339 -12.27 6.53 -3.05
C SER A 339 -12.57 7.84 -2.32
N ASP A 340 -13.26 8.80 -2.96
CA ASP A 340 -13.53 10.13 -2.38
C ASP A 340 -14.22 10.10 -1.01
N ARG A 341 -15.02 9.07 -0.73
CA ARG A 341 -15.65 8.90 0.59
C ARG A 341 -14.63 8.51 1.65
N VAL A 342 -13.75 7.57 1.29
CA VAL A 342 -12.70 7.05 2.17
C VAL A 342 -11.65 8.12 2.39
N GLN A 343 -11.24 8.87 1.35
CA GLN A 343 -10.32 10.02 1.48
C GLN A 343 -10.79 11.03 2.53
N ARG A 344 -12.08 11.40 2.51
CA ARG A 344 -12.63 12.33 3.52
C ARG A 344 -12.58 11.78 4.94
N ALA A 345 -12.90 10.50 5.12
CA ALA A 345 -12.80 9.85 6.43
C ALA A 345 -11.34 9.74 6.88
N PHE A 346 -10.46 9.33 5.97
CA PHE A 346 -9.03 9.18 6.20
C PHE A 346 -8.38 10.47 6.65
N ALA A 347 -8.61 11.59 5.96
CA ALA A 347 -8.07 12.89 6.36
C ALA A 347 -8.53 13.33 7.77
N ARG A 348 -9.77 13.01 8.17
CA ARG A 348 -10.28 13.32 9.51
C ARG A 348 -9.66 12.43 10.58
N ILE A 349 -9.56 11.13 10.32
CA ILE A 349 -8.89 10.18 11.22
C ILE A 349 -7.45 10.62 11.41
N PHE A 350 -6.75 10.99 10.34
CA PHE A 350 -5.39 11.51 10.39
C PHE A 350 -5.27 12.73 11.30
N PHE A 351 -6.20 13.67 11.18
CA PHE A 351 -6.23 14.87 12.02
C PHE A 351 -6.47 14.55 13.50
N ILE A 352 -7.34 13.59 13.80
CA ILE A 352 -7.56 13.11 15.18
C ILE A 352 -6.29 12.45 15.73
N VAL A 353 -5.64 11.58 14.94
CA VAL A 353 -4.39 10.91 15.31
C VAL A 353 -3.28 11.93 15.59
N ALA A 354 -3.19 13.01 14.83
CA ALA A 354 -2.25 14.10 15.10
C ALA A 354 -2.53 14.77 16.45
N GLY A 355 -3.79 15.03 16.78
CA GLY A 355 -4.18 15.55 18.09
C GLY A 355 -3.87 14.59 19.23
N TRP A 356 -4.13 13.30 19.06
CA TRP A 356 -3.76 12.26 20.03
C TRP A 356 -2.25 12.19 20.24
N ALA A 357 -1.46 12.17 19.15
CA ALA A 357 -0.01 12.12 19.22
C ALA A 357 0.56 13.33 19.96
N LEU A 358 0.07 14.54 19.66
CA LEU A 358 0.49 15.76 20.34
C LEU A 358 0.12 15.73 21.82
N THR A 359 -1.11 15.32 22.14
CA THR A 359 -1.60 15.25 23.53
C THR A 359 -0.82 14.23 24.34
N ASN A 360 -0.56 13.06 23.77
CA ASN A 360 0.25 12.02 24.39
C ASN A 360 1.66 12.54 24.70
N TYR A 361 2.30 13.19 23.72
CA TYR A 361 3.62 13.79 23.90
C TYR A 361 3.64 14.88 24.98
N MET A 362 2.63 15.76 24.99
CA MET A 362 2.63 16.90 25.90
C MET A 362 2.22 16.54 27.33
N PHE A 363 1.25 15.65 27.52
CA PHE A 363 0.57 15.52 28.82
C PHE A 363 0.78 14.16 29.50
N PHE A 364 1.14 13.10 28.79
CA PHE A 364 1.22 11.76 29.37
C PHE A 364 2.68 11.39 29.71
N GLY A 365 2.87 10.56 30.74
CA GLY A 365 4.16 9.95 31.05
C GLY A 365 5.25 10.89 31.57
N ARG A 366 4.91 12.06 32.11
CA ARG A 366 5.87 13.09 32.56
C ARG A 366 6.77 12.69 33.75
N HIS A 367 6.51 11.56 34.40
CA HIS A 367 7.17 11.15 35.64
C HIS A 367 7.96 9.82 35.50
N LEU A 368 8.15 9.31 34.27
CA LEU A 368 8.72 7.99 34.03
C LEU A 368 10.27 7.92 34.09
N GLY A 369 10.97 9.04 34.21
CA GLY A 369 12.44 9.09 34.22
C GLY A 369 13.04 9.22 32.80
N ILE A 370 14.34 8.92 32.66
CA ILE A 370 15.03 8.92 31.37
C ILE A 370 14.72 7.60 30.66
N ILE A 371 14.83 7.62 29.33
CA ILE A 371 14.63 6.45 28.48
C ILE A 371 16.00 6.00 27.96
N SER A 372 16.35 4.77 28.28
CA SER A 372 17.58 4.14 27.80
C SER A 372 17.57 3.92 26.27
N PRO A 373 18.73 3.64 25.64
CA PRO A 373 18.82 3.34 24.21
C PRO A 373 18.01 2.12 23.77
N VAL A 374 17.64 1.24 24.73
CA VAL A 374 16.79 0.06 24.51
C VAL A 374 15.30 0.38 24.72
N LEU A 375 14.94 1.66 24.81
CA LEU A 375 13.57 2.16 24.98
C LEU A 375 12.91 1.71 26.29
N GLN A 376 13.69 1.63 27.37
CA GLN A 376 13.19 1.32 28.71
C GLN A 376 13.32 2.54 29.63
N TYR A 377 12.25 2.83 30.38
CA TYR A 377 12.22 3.90 31.37
C TYR A 377 12.86 3.47 32.69
N ASP A 378 13.61 4.36 33.34
CA ASP A 378 14.25 4.10 34.63
C ASP A 378 13.26 3.68 35.73
N ASN A 379 12.11 4.35 35.80
CA ASN A 379 11.10 4.09 36.83
C ASN A 379 10.11 2.98 36.45
N GLY A 380 10.34 2.31 35.31
CA GLY A 380 9.42 1.35 34.73
C GLY A 380 8.12 1.97 34.20
N ILE A 381 7.28 1.13 33.59
CA ILE A 381 5.99 1.54 33.02
C ILE A 381 4.88 0.99 33.92
N SER A 382 4.55 1.73 34.99
CA SER A 382 3.40 1.42 35.83
C SER A 382 2.45 2.62 35.88
N PHE A 383 1.16 2.36 35.65
CA PHE A 383 0.11 3.37 35.67
C PHE A 383 -1.02 2.90 36.56
N SER A 384 -1.58 3.81 37.35
CA SER A 384 -2.78 3.52 38.12
C SER A 384 -4.00 3.35 37.20
N LEU A 385 -4.99 2.56 37.63
CA LEU A 385 -6.25 2.40 36.89
C LEU A 385 -6.94 3.75 36.63
N TRP A 386 -6.84 4.69 37.58
CA TRP A 386 -7.43 6.03 37.45
C TRP A 386 -6.73 6.88 36.39
N GLU A 387 -5.41 6.79 36.27
CA GLU A 387 -4.68 7.46 35.18
C GLU A 387 -5.03 6.84 33.83
N ILE A 388 -5.13 5.52 33.73
CA ILE A 388 -5.52 4.83 32.49
C ILE A 388 -6.91 5.28 32.05
N ILE A 389 -7.89 5.25 32.97
CA ILE A 389 -9.27 5.67 32.69
C ILE A 389 -9.32 7.15 32.31
N GLY A 390 -8.65 8.01 33.08
CA GLY A 390 -8.57 9.45 32.80
C GLY A 390 -7.98 9.75 31.42
N ASN A 391 -6.89 9.08 31.06
CA ASN A 391 -6.25 9.19 29.75
C ASN A 391 -7.18 8.75 28.62
N ILE A 392 -7.87 7.61 28.78
CA ILE A 392 -8.84 7.12 27.77
C ILE A 392 -10.00 8.11 27.59
N LEU A 393 -10.58 8.62 28.67
CA LEU A 393 -11.66 9.60 28.60
C LEU A 393 -11.22 10.89 27.92
N LEU A 394 -10.01 11.37 28.22
CA LEU A 394 -9.43 12.55 27.59
C LEU A 394 -9.21 12.33 26.09
N LEU A 395 -8.71 11.16 25.68
CA LEU A 395 -8.53 10.83 24.26
C LEU A 395 -9.88 10.74 23.53
N ILE A 396 -10.92 10.19 24.15
CA ILE A 396 -12.28 10.13 23.56
C ILE A 396 -12.85 11.54 23.40
N ALA A 397 -12.77 12.37 24.46
CA ALA A 397 -13.24 13.76 24.42
C ALA A 397 -12.51 14.57 23.33
N LEU A 398 -11.19 14.42 23.23
CA LEU A 398 -10.39 15.05 22.19
C LEU A 398 -10.78 14.56 20.79
N ALA A 399 -11.01 13.26 20.61
CA ALA A 399 -11.43 12.71 19.32
C ALA A 399 -12.78 13.27 18.87
N LEU A 400 -13.75 13.39 19.78
CA LEU A 400 -15.05 14.02 19.50
C LEU A 400 -14.86 15.49 19.12
N LEU A 401 -14.10 16.26 19.91
CA LEU A 401 -13.80 17.66 19.62
C LEU A 401 -13.18 17.81 18.23
N LEU A 402 -12.10 17.07 17.94
CA LEU A 402 -11.38 17.12 16.67
C LEU A 402 -12.17 16.52 15.50
N TYR A 403 -13.19 15.70 15.75
CA TYR A 403 -14.10 15.20 14.71
C TYR A 403 -15.05 16.30 14.21
N TYR A 404 -15.57 17.13 15.12
CA TYR A 404 -16.51 18.21 14.79
C TYR A 404 -15.80 19.53 14.42
N LEU A 405 -14.61 19.80 14.97
CA LEU A 405 -13.87 21.05 14.79
C LEU A 405 -13.59 21.40 13.30
N PRO A 406 -13.16 20.46 12.43
CA PRO A 406 -12.95 20.74 11.01
C PRO A 406 -14.25 21.09 10.28
N ARG A 407 -15.44 20.77 10.81
CA ARG A 407 -16.69 21.19 10.16
C ARG A 407 -17.01 22.66 10.43
N LEU A 408 -16.56 23.19 11.57
CA LEU A 408 -16.87 24.55 12.03
C LEU A 408 -15.81 25.57 11.59
N ILE A 409 -14.52 25.16 11.52
CA ILE A 409 -13.41 26.12 11.39
C ILE A 409 -12.29 25.60 10.47
N THR A 410 -12.63 25.06 9.30
CA THR A 410 -11.66 24.26 8.54
C THR A 410 -10.48 25.02 7.95
N LYS A 411 -10.65 26.30 7.58
CA LYS A 411 -9.51 27.14 7.14
C LYS A 411 -8.54 27.43 8.29
N ARG A 412 -9.05 27.62 9.52
CA ARG A 412 -8.18 27.86 10.69
C ARG A 412 -7.47 26.58 11.12
N ALA A 413 -8.07 25.39 10.97
CA ALA A 413 -7.42 24.12 11.29
C ALA A 413 -6.11 23.91 10.51
N ILE A 414 -6.08 24.23 9.20
CA ILE A 414 -4.86 24.14 8.40
C ILE A 414 -3.81 25.14 8.89
N VAL A 415 -4.21 26.40 9.14
CA VAL A 415 -3.31 27.44 9.65
C VAL A 415 -2.71 27.01 11.01
N LEU A 416 -3.52 26.48 11.91
CA LEU A 416 -3.06 25.96 13.21
C LEU A 416 -2.03 24.85 13.04
N LEU A 417 -2.26 23.88 12.15
CA LEU A 417 -1.29 22.81 11.86
C LEU A 417 0.02 23.35 11.30
N VAL A 418 -0.03 24.36 10.43
CA VAL A 418 1.18 24.99 9.86
C VAL A 418 1.96 25.74 10.95
N VAL A 419 1.27 26.55 11.77
CA VAL A 419 1.90 27.27 12.89
C VAL A 419 2.50 26.28 13.90
N ALA A 420 1.75 25.24 14.26
CA ALA A 420 2.23 24.19 15.16
C ALA A 420 3.46 23.49 14.55
N SER A 421 3.42 23.14 13.26
CA SER A 421 4.54 22.53 12.54
C SER A 421 5.81 23.40 12.61
N LEU A 422 5.68 24.72 12.40
CA LEU A 422 6.79 25.65 12.53
C LEU A 422 7.35 25.65 13.96
N ALA A 423 6.48 25.70 14.97
CA ALA A 423 6.90 25.64 16.36
C ALA A 423 7.65 24.34 16.71
N LEU A 424 7.14 23.17 16.28
CA LEU A 424 7.82 21.89 16.48
C LEU A 424 9.19 21.85 15.77
N GLY A 425 9.26 22.41 14.57
CA GLY A 425 10.52 22.55 13.82
C GLY A 425 11.55 23.39 14.58
N SER A 426 11.14 24.57 15.07
CA SER A 426 12.02 25.45 15.86
C SER A 426 12.50 24.79 17.16
N MET A 427 11.62 24.11 17.90
CA MET A 427 11.98 23.38 19.11
C MET A 427 12.99 22.25 18.80
N SER A 428 12.78 21.52 17.70
CA SER A 428 13.67 20.44 17.28
C SER A 428 15.08 20.95 16.96
N VAL A 429 15.18 22.11 16.30
CA VAL A 429 16.49 22.76 16.01
C VAL A 429 17.22 23.11 17.30
N ILE A 430 16.51 23.67 18.30
CA ILE A 430 17.09 23.98 19.61
C ILE A 430 17.62 22.69 20.28
N ASN A 431 16.86 21.60 20.22
CA ASN A 431 17.29 20.32 20.80
C ASN A 431 18.51 19.76 20.08
N LEU A 432 18.59 19.88 18.75
CA LEU A 432 19.75 19.43 17.98
C LEU A 432 21.03 20.17 18.38
N PHE A 433 20.96 21.47 18.70
CA PHE A 433 22.11 22.21 19.22
C PHE A 433 22.55 21.81 20.63
N LYS A 434 21.68 21.13 21.40
CA LYS A 434 22.00 20.61 22.73
C LYS A 434 22.68 19.25 22.69
N ILE A 435 22.58 18.52 21.58
CA ILE A 435 23.30 17.25 21.37
C ILE A 435 24.76 17.63 21.11
N LYS A 436 25.64 17.36 22.08
CA LYS A 436 27.08 17.63 21.99
C LYS A 436 27.89 16.35 21.95
#